data_AF-A0A922Y9X9-F1
#
_entry.id   AF-A0A922Y9X9-F1
#
_cell.length_a   1.000
_cell.length_b   1.000
_cell.length_c   1.000
_cell.angle_alpha   90.00
_cell.angle_beta   90.00
_cell.angle_gamma   90.00
#
_symmetry.space_group_name_H-M   'P 1'
#
loop_
_entity.id
_entity.type
_entity.pdbx_description
1 polymer ?
#
loop_
_entity_poly.entity_id
_entity_poly.type
_entity_poly.pdbx_seq_one_letter_code
_entity_poly.pdbx_strand_id
1 'polypeptide(L)'
;MPISELTTLGLILLCGALGGCVTAGDKGADGVDRAAAGEPTFMQQTYMTMDKRCREVKRPTAVLTQKPKHGSVRMLTRKAAAVYGPGPYEHCDGKVGKALAFEYTSAPDYRGRDSFEVRVRYSDGEIRHGRYEVDVR
;
A
#
# COMPACT_ATOMS: atom_id res chain seq x y z
N MET A 1 -55.40 45.81 -8.43
CA MET A 1 -56.12 45.33 -9.64
C MET A 1 -55.44 45.95 -10.87
N PRO A 2 -55.32 45.25 -12.01
CA PRO A 2 -54.39 44.13 -12.20
C PRO A 2 -53.58 44.18 -13.54
N ILE A 3 -52.51 43.37 -13.58
CA ILE A 3 -52.07 42.41 -14.64
C ILE A 3 -51.73 42.91 -16.06
N SER A 4 -50.48 42.64 -16.49
CA SER A 4 -50.09 41.75 -17.62
C SER A 4 -48.61 42.02 -17.97
N GLU A 5 -47.63 41.26 -17.49
CA GLU A 5 -47.19 39.93 -17.98
C GLU A 5 -47.05 39.86 -19.51
N LEU A 6 -45.81 39.75 -20.02
CA LEU A 6 -45.39 38.70 -20.97
C LEU A 6 -43.87 38.74 -21.26
N THR A 7 -43.16 37.67 -20.82
CA THR A 7 -42.20 36.81 -21.60
C THR A 7 -41.01 37.50 -22.32
N THR A 8 -39.72 37.09 -22.24
CA THR A 8 -39.10 35.75 -22.25
C THR A 8 -37.56 35.88 -22.06
N LEU A 9 -36.87 34.75 -21.84
CA LEU A 9 -35.41 34.48 -21.82
C LEU A 9 -34.72 34.81 -20.48
N GLY A 10 -34.29 33.86 -19.64
CA GLY A 10 -33.72 32.55 -19.93
C GLY A 10 -32.21 32.64 -19.90
N LEU A 11 -31.59 32.57 -18.71
CA LEU A 11 -30.19 32.19 -18.58
C LEU A 11 -29.96 31.51 -17.22
N ILE A 12 -29.93 30.18 -17.25
CA ILE A 12 -29.45 29.32 -16.18
C ILE A 12 -27.92 29.42 -16.18
N LEU A 13 -27.31 29.95 -15.12
CA LEU A 13 -25.88 29.77 -14.86
C LEU A 13 -25.69 28.84 -13.66
N LEU A 14 -25.50 27.56 -13.97
CA LEU A 14 -24.86 26.59 -13.09
C LEU A 14 -23.39 27.00 -12.92
N CYS A 15 -22.98 27.39 -11.72
CA CYS A 15 -21.58 27.24 -11.29
C CYS A 15 -21.52 26.06 -10.33
N GLY A 16 -21.13 24.91 -10.88
CA GLY A 16 -20.95 23.66 -10.17
C GLY A 16 -19.91 23.77 -9.05
N ALA A 17 -20.20 23.06 -7.98
CA ALA A 17 -19.23 22.62 -6.99
C ALA A 17 -18.07 21.88 -7.66
N LEU A 18 -16.86 21.95 -7.07
CA LEU A 18 -15.86 20.87 -6.97
C LEU A 18 -14.54 21.44 -6.42
N GLY A 19 -14.52 21.77 -5.12
CA GLY A 19 -13.29 21.89 -4.33
C GLY A 19 -13.04 20.61 -3.56
N GLY A 20 -12.88 19.49 -4.27
CA GLY A 20 -12.59 18.20 -3.66
C GLY A 20 -11.15 18.16 -3.14
N CYS A 21 -10.97 17.87 -1.85
CA CYS A 21 -9.69 17.48 -1.28
C CYS A 21 -9.13 16.30 -2.08
N VAL A 22 -8.03 16.50 -2.79
CA VAL A 22 -7.26 15.40 -3.38
C VAL A 22 -6.43 14.79 -2.27
N THR A 23 -7.04 13.94 -1.45
CA THR A 23 -6.29 13.02 -0.60
C THR A 23 -5.72 11.96 -1.54
N ALA A 24 -4.50 12.18 -2.03
CA ALA A 24 -3.72 11.15 -2.71
C ALA A 24 -3.37 10.06 -1.69
N GLY A 25 -4.33 9.16 -1.45
CA GLY A 25 -4.11 7.92 -0.74
C GLY A 25 -3.43 6.95 -1.70
N ASP A 26 -2.10 6.88 -1.59
CA ASP A 26 -1.32 5.80 -2.17
C ASP A 26 -1.72 4.51 -1.43
N LYS A 27 -2.66 3.75 -2.01
CA LYS A 27 -3.15 2.48 -1.45
C LYS A 27 -2.10 1.40 -1.70
N GLY A 28 -1.04 1.42 -0.90
CA GLY A 28 -0.23 0.24 -0.65
C GLY A 28 -1.06 -0.75 0.16
N ALA A 29 -1.46 -1.87 -0.47
CA ALA A 29 -2.11 -3.04 0.13
C ALA A 29 -3.05 -2.73 1.33
N ASP A 30 -4.31 -2.40 1.04
CA ASP A 30 -5.40 -2.13 2.01
C ASP A 30 -5.82 -3.35 2.88
N GLY A 31 -4.91 -4.28 3.17
CA GLY A 31 -5.16 -5.48 3.96
C GLY A 31 -4.63 -5.36 5.38
N VAL A 32 -5.45 -5.69 6.37
CA VAL A 32 -4.96 -6.03 7.71
C VAL A 32 -4.42 -7.46 7.68
N ASP A 33 -3.12 -7.63 7.93
CA ASP A 33 -2.48 -8.93 8.06
C ASP A 33 -2.96 -9.61 9.35
N ARG A 34 -3.21 -10.92 9.32
CA ARG A 34 -3.58 -11.70 10.51
C ARG A 34 -2.39 -12.50 11.00
N ALA A 35 -2.07 -12.39 12.28
CA ALA A 35 -1.00 -13.13 12.92
C ALA A 35 -1.53 -13.94 14.10
N ALA A 36 -1.02 -15.16 14.26
CA ALA A 36 -1.20 -15.91 15.50
C ALA A 36 -0.22 -15.39 16.55
N ALA A 37 -0.69 -15.22 17.78
CA ALA A 37 0.15 -14.61 18.80
C ALA A 37 1.40 -15.43 19.14
N GLY A 38 2.54 -14.73 19.23
CA GLY A 38 3.84 -15.35 19.49
C GLY A 38 4.42 -16.15 18.32
N GLU A 39 3.70 -16.27 17.21
CA GLU A 39 4.15 -17.02 16.04
C GLU A 39 4.69 -16.11 14.93
N PRO A 40 5.79 -16.51 14.25
CA PRO A 40 6.27 -15.79 13.08
C PRO A 40 5.25 -15.85 11.94
N THR A 41 4.84 -14.67 11.48
CA THR A 41 3.87 -14.48 10.40
C THR A 41 4.50 -13.63 9.30
N PHE A 42 4.45 -14.07 8.05
CA PHE A 42 4.88 -13.26 6.92
C PHE A 42 3.76 -12.31 6.49
N MET A 43 4.09 -11.03 6.39
CA MET A 43 3.16 -10.03 5.88
C MET A 43 2.92 -10.21 4.38
N GLN A 44 1.71 -9.90 3.92
CA GLN A 44 1.31 -10.08 2.52
C GLN A 44 2.06 -9.14 1.57
N GLN A 45 2.23 -7.88 1.97
CA GLN A 45 2.93 -6.91 1.12
C GLN A 45 4.44 -7.18 1.13
N THR A 46 4.99 -7.42 -0.06
CA THR A 46 6.42 -7.62 -0.29
C THR A 46 6.91 -6.66 -1.37
N TYR A 47 8.23 -6.45 -1.44
CA TYR A 47 8.83 -5.55 -2.43
C TYR A 47 9.84 -6.31 -3.28
N MET A 48 9.69 -6.23 -4.59
CA MET A 48 10.63 -6.76 -5.55
C MET A 48 10.83 -5.80 -6.70
N THR A 49 11.87 -6.06 -7.48
CA THR A 49 12.15 -5.31 -8.70
C THR A 49 12.54 -6.29 -9.79
N MET A 50 11.99 -6.06 -10.98
CA MET A 50 12.31 -6.81 -12.19
C MET A 50 12.69 -5.84 -13.31
N ASP A 51 13.51 -6.31 -14.25
CA ASP A 51 13.76 -5.59 -15.49
C ASP A 51 12.56 -5.72 -16.47
N LYS A 52 12.63 -5.02 -17.60
CA LYS A 52 11.58 -5.09 -18.65
C LYS A 52 11.41 -6.48 -19.27
N ARG A 53 12.34 -7.40 -19.04
CA ARG A 53 12.27 -8.81 -19.46
C ARG A 53 11.80 -9.71 -18.31
N CYS A 54 11.27 -9.13 -17.24
CA CYS A 54 10.79 -9.80 -16.03
C CYS A 54 11.85 -10.64 -15.32
N ARG A 55 13.12 -10.27 -15.44
CA ARG A 55 14.21 -10.88 -14.69
C ARG A 55 14.43 -10.13 -13.41
N GLU A 56 14.63 -10.85 -12.32
CA GLU A 56 14.96 -10.28 -11.03
C GLU A 56 16.23 -9.42 -11.12
N VAL A 57 16.16 -8.21 -10.59
CA VAL A 57 17.33 -7.34 -10.43
C VAL A 57 17.72 -7.25 -8.95
N LYS A 58 18.51 -6.24 -8.58
CA LYS A 58 18.90 -6.06 -7.18
C LYS A 58 17.66 -5.86 -6.30
N ARG A 59 17.48 -6.77 -5.34
CA ARG A 59 16.41 -6.73 -4.35
C ARG A 59 16.43 -5.41 -3.56
N PRO A 60 15.25 -4.79 -3.31
CA PRO A 60 15.14 -3.62 -2.44
C PRO A 60 15.66 -3.87 -1.02
N THR A 61 16.06 -2.81 -0.34
CA THR A 61 16.39 -2.81 1.09
C THR A 61 15.37 -1.98 1.87
N ALA A 62 15.25 -2.21 3.17
CA ALA A 62 14.37 -1.41 4.01
C ALA A 62 14.96 -1.15 5.39
N VAL A 63 14.37 -0.15 6.05
CA VAL A 63 14.55 0.15 7.47
C VAL A 63 13.18 0.33 8.11
N LEU A 64 13.04 -0.01 9.39
CA LEU A 64 11.85 0.34 10.18
C LEU A 64 11.92 1.84 10.47
N THR A 65 10.89 2.59 10.09
CA THR A 65 10.70 3.99 10.49
C THR A 65 9.87 4.10 11.75
N GLN A 66 8.97 3.14 11.96
CA GLN A 66 8.24 2.94 13.20
C GLN A 66 8.23 1.45 13.54
N LYS A 67 8.68 1.10 14.76
CA LYS A 67 8.63 -0.27 15.25
C LYS A 67 7.20 -0.63 15.71
N PRO A 68 6.81 -1.91 15.62
CA PRO A 68 5.59 -2.38 16.29
C PRO A 68 5.67 -2.14 17.80
N LYS A 69 4.52 -1.92 18.43
CA LYS A 69 4.42 -1.72 19.88
C LYS A 69 4.38 -3.05 20.65
N HIS A 70 3.82 -4.08 20.01
CA HIS A 70 3.50 -5.35 20.66
C HIS A 70 4.14 -6.55 19.97
N GLY A 71 5.29 -6.34 19.32
CA GLY A 71 5.99 -7.39 18.60
C GLY A 71 7.37 -6.98 18.10
N SER A 72 7.86 -7.75 17.13
CA SER A 72 9.12 -7.52 16.44
C SER A 72 8.97 -7.83 14.96
N VAL A 73 9.83 -7.23 14.13
CA VAL A 73 9.84 -7.46 12.68
C VAL A 73 11.24 -7.83 12.23
N ARG A 74 11.33 -8.89 11.42
CA ARG A 74 12.53 -9.31 10.71
C ARG A 74 12.34 -9.08 9.22
N MET A 75 13.33 -8.47 8.59
CA MET A 75 13.37 -8.29 7.14
C MET A 75 14.09 -9.47 6.51
N LEU A 76 13.39 -10.24 5.69
CA LEU A 76 13.87 -11.47 5.10
C LEU A 76 13.75 -11.45 3.58
N THR A 77 14.35 -12.45 2.95
CA THR A 77 14.16 -12.71 1.52
C THR A 77 13.20 -13.88 1.35
N ARG A 78 12.15 -13.71 0.53
CA ARG A 78 11.23 -14.80 0.17
C ARG A 78 10.93 -14.80 -1.32
N LYS A 79 10.55 -15.96 -1.84
CA LYS A 79 9.96 -16.03 -3.18
C LYS A 79 8.52 -15.55 -3.10
N ALA A 80 8.15 -14.58 -3.93
CA ALA A 80 6.80 -14.07 -4.06
C ALA A 80 6.49 -13.80 -5.53
N ALA A 81 5.21 -13.73 -5.88
CA ALA A 81 4.75 -13.32 -7.20
C ALA A 81 4.78 -11.79 -7.33
N ALA A 82 5.23 -11.29 -8.48
CA ALA A 82 5.22 -9.86 -8.79
C ALA A 82 3.80 -9.32 -8.94
N VAL A 83 3.60 -8.10 -8.44
CA VAL A 83 2.37 -7.32 -8.58
C VAL A 83 2.74 -5.87 -8.89
N TYR A 84 2.74 -5.53 -10.17
CA TYR A 84 2.95 -4.20 -10.75
C TYR A 84 1.62 -3.55 -11.12
N GLY A 85 0.63 -4.32 -11.58
CA GLY A 85 -0.61 -3.78 -12.11
C GLY A 85 -0.42 -3.10 -13.48
N PRO A 86 -1.42 -2.34 -13.96
CA PRO A 86 -1.39 -1.72 -15.28
C PRO A 86 -0.16 -0.84 -15.51
N GLY A 87 0.49 -1.00 -16.66
CA GLY A 87 1.63 -0.17 -17.04
C GLY A 87 2.77 -0.92 -17.72
N PRO A 88 3.97 -0.32 -17.82
CA PRO A 88 5.09 -0.88 -18.57
C PRO A 88 5.64 -2.22 -18.07
N TYR A 89 5.21 -2.67 -16.88
CA TYR A 89 5.64 -3.91 -16.23
C TYR A 89 4.48 -4.87 -15.96
N GLU A 90 3.27 -4.59 -16.44
CA GLU A 90 2.09 -5.45 -16.26
C GLU A 90 2.34 -6.88 -16.75
N HIS A 91 3.09 -7.04 -17.84
CA HIS A 91 3.47 -8.36 -18.38
C HIS A 91 4.37 -9.19 -17.44
N CYS A 92 4.89 -8.59 -16.38
CA CYS A 92 5.66 -9.27 -15.34
C CYS A 92 4.80 -9.75 -14.16
N ASP A 93 3.52 -9.40 -14.10
CA ASP A 93 2.64 -9.86 -13.02
C ASP A 93 2.59 -11.39 -12.93
N GLY A 94 2.57 -11.90 -11.71
CA GLY A 94 2.59 -13.34 -11.43
C GLY A 94 3.96 -14.02 -11.54
N LYS A 95 4.99 -13.35 -12.09
CA LYS A 95 6.35 -13.92 -12.12
C LYS A 95 6.91 -14.04 -10.71
N VAL A 96 7.53 -15.18 -10.41
CA VAL A 96 8.07 -15.46 -9.08
C VAL A 96 9.53 -15.02 -9.00
N GLY A 97 9.86 -14.18 -8.03
CA GLY A 97 11.22 -13.69 -7.76
C GLY A 97 11.49 -13.53 -6.27
N LYS A 98 12.75 -13.22 -5.91
CA LYS A 98 13.14 -12.90 -4.53
C LYS A 98 12.67 -11.50 -4.16
N ALA A 99 11.69 -11.44 -3.28
CA ALA A 99 11.19 -10.24 -2.68
C ALA A 99 11.85 -9.97 -1.32
N LEU A 100 11.96 -8.69 -0.98
CA LEU A 100 12.03 -8.24 0.40
C LEU A 100 10.68 -8.50 1.06
N ALA A 101 10.68 -9.30 2.11
CA ALA A 101 9.52 -9.65 2.90
C ALA A 101 9.74 -9.30 4.38
N PHE A 102 8.64 -9.18 5.12
CA PHE A 102 8.65 -8.86 6.54
C PHE A 102 7.98 -9.99 7.31
N GLU A 103 8.70 -10.51 8.30
CA GLU A 103 8.19 -11.50 9.24
C GLU A 103 7.92 -10.77 10.56
N TYR A 104 6.67 -10.81 11.01
CA TYR A 104 6.22 -10.22 12.26
C TYR A 104 6.03 -11.33 13.30
N THR A 105 6.39 -11.04 14.55
CA THR A 105 6.09 -11.90 15.69
C THR A 105 5.62 -11.02 16.84
N SER A 106 4.39 -11.22 17.31
CA SER A 106 3.87 -10.49 18.46
C SER A 106 4.49 -10.99 19.77
N ALA A 107 4.31 -10.23 20.85
CA ALA A 107 4.42 -10.78 22.19
C ALA A 107 3.42 -11.95 22.37
N PRO A 108 3.81 -13.05 23.04
CA PRO A 108 2.98 -14.26 23.11
C PRO A 108 1.59 -14.06 23.76
N ASP A 109 1.51 -13.18 24.74
CA ASP A 109 0.31 -12.85 25.51
C ASP A 109 -0.53 -11.73 24.89
N TYR A 110 -0.01 -11.05 23.88
CA TYR A 110 -0.70 -9.96 23.23
C TYR A 110 -1.78 -10.44 22.26
N ARG A 111 -2.91 -9.72 22.24
CA ARG A 111 -4.01 -9.86 21.27
C ARG A 111 -4.50 -8.47 20.90
N GLY A 112 -4.89 -8.29 19.63
CA GLY A 112 -5.39 -7.02 19.12
C GLY A 112 -4.53 -6.41 18.01
N ARG A 113 -4.74 -5.11 17.75
CA ARG A 113 -4.11 -4.41 16.62
C ARG A 113 -2.73 -3.89 16.95
N ASP A 114 -1.77 -4.23 16.09
CA ASP A 114 -0.42 -3.67 16.08
C ASP A 114 -0.11 -3.13 14.68
N SER A 115 0.95 -2.34 14.56
CA SER A 115 1.33 -1.76 13.27
C SER A 115 2.80 -1.41 13.23
N PHE A 116 3.40 -1.44 12.05
CA PHE A 116 4.76 -0.94 11.85
C PHE A 116 4.90 -0.24 10.50
N GLU A 117 5.89 0.63 10.40
CA GLU A 117 6.18 1.38 9.19
C GLU A 117 7.61 1.15 8.72
N VAL A 118 7.78 1.14 7.39
CA VAL A 118 9.05 0.91 6.72
C VAL A 118 9.33 1.96 5.67
N ARG A 119 10.61 2.26 5.48
CA ARG A 119 11.11 2.97 4.32
C ARG A 119 11.92 2.02 3.46
N VAL A 120 11.42 1.74 2.25
CA VAL A 120 11.99 0.83 1.26
C VAL A 120 12.78 1.63 0.24
N ARG A 121 14.01 1.20 -0.07
CA ARG A 121 14.86 1.78 -1.10
C ARG A 121 15.08 0.77 -2.22
N TYR A 122 14.73 1.19 -3.42
CA TYR A 122 14.95 0.46 -4.66
C TYR A 122 16.33 0.74 -5.23
N SER A 123 16.80 -0.12 -6.14
CA SER A 123 18.13 -0.01 -6.72
C SER A 123 18.33 1.20 -7.64
N ASP A 124 17.24 1.70 -8.22
CA ASP A 124 17.19 2.92 -9.04
C ASP A 124 17.16 4.21 -8.19
N GLY A 125 17.11 4.08 -6.86
CA GLY A 125 17.05 5.20 -5.93
C GLY A 125 15.64 5.60 -5.52
N GLU A 126 14.59 4.99 -6.09
CA GLU A 126 13.20 5.20 -5.66
C GLU A 126 13.06 4.81 -4.18
N ILE A 127 12.30 5.61 -3.44
CA ILE A 127 11.97 5.35 -2.04
C ILE A 127 10.45 5.19 -1.93
N ARG A 128 10.02 4.09 -1.31
CA ARG A 128 8.60 3.88 -0.96
C ARG A 128 8.44 3.76 0.54
N HIS A 129 7.32 4.25 1.04
CA HIS A 129 6.91 4.07 2.42
C HIS A 129 5.85 2.97 2.48
N GLY A 130 6.01 2.05 3.43
CA GLY A 130 5.06 0.97 3.66
C GLY A 130 4.53 1.06 5.08
N ARG A 131 3.23 0.82 5.25
CA ARG A 131 2.58 0.67 6.55
C ARG A 131 1.90 -0.68 6.58
N TYR A 132 2.14 -1.42 7.66
CA TYR A 132 1.57 -2.74 7.90
C TYR A 132 0.65 -2.65 9.10
N GLU A 133 -0.61 -2.99 8.92
CA GLU A 133 -1.60 -3.17 9.99
C GLU A 133 -1.71 -4.67 10.28
N VAL A 134 -1.60 -5.06 11.55
CA VAL A 134 -1.62 -6.46 11.98
C VAL A 134 -2.72 -6.66 13.02
N ASP A 135 -3.58 -7.66 12.81
CA ASP A 135 -4.57 -8.14 13.77
C ASP A 135 -4.08 -9.46 14.39
N VAL A 136 -3.69 -9.41 15.66
CA VAL A 136 -3.14 -10.55 16.42
C VAL A 136 -4.27 -11.31 17.12
N ARG A 137 -4.37 -12.60 16.83
CA ARG A 137 -5.42 -13.51 17.32
C ARG A 137 -4.85 -14.68 18.13
#